data_AF-A0A2E8KVW9-F1
#
_entry.id   AF-A0A2E8KVW9-F1
#
_cell.length_a   1.000
_cell.length_b   1.000
_cell.length_c   1.000
_cell.angle_alpha   90.00
_cell.angle_beta   90.00
_cell.angle_gamma   90.00
#
_symmetry.space_group_name_H-M   'P 1'
#
loop_
_entity.id
_entity.type
_entity.pdbx_description
1 polymer ?
#
loop_
_entity_poly.entity_id
_entity_poly.type
_entity_poly.pdbx_seq_one_letter_code
_entity_poly.pdbx_strand_id
1 'polypeptide(L)' 'MKLLLANPRGFCAGVDRAIEIVKKVLEEKGSPIYVKHEVV' A
#
# COMPACT_ATOMS: atom_id res chain seq x y z
N MET A 1 -33.27 1.35 1.92
CA MET A 1 -32.14 2.25 1.56
C MET A 1 -31.18 1.50 0.67
N LYS A 2 -30.76 2.04 -0.48
CA LYS A 2 -29.88 1.36 -1.44
C LYS A 2 -28.50 2.02 -1.42
N LEU A 3 -27.47 1.25 -1.10
CA LEU A 3 -26.08 1.70 -1.04
C LEU A 3 -25.44 1.53 -2.43
N LEU A 4 -24.88 2.60 -2.98
CA LEU A 4 -24.24 2.61 -4.29
C LEU A 4 -22.73 2.80 -4.11
N LEU A 5 -21.94 1.95 -4.75
CA LEU A 5 -20.48 2.01 -4.72
C LEU A 5 -19.95 2.38 -6.10
N ALA A 6 -19.08 3.39 -6.15
CA ALA A 6 -18.43 3.83 -7.37
C ALA A 6 -17.43 2.80 -7.90
N ASN A 7 -17.14 2.86 -9.21
CA ASN A 7 -16.09 2.09 -9.86
C ASN A 7 -15.39 2.93 -10.96
N PRO A 8 -14.04 2.86 -11.08
CA PRO A 8 -13.13 2.12 -10.20
C PRO A 8 -13.00 2.80 -8.82
N ARG A 9 -12.76 2.01 -7.78
CA ARG A 9 -12.54 2.50 -6.40
C ARG A 9 -11.39 1.74 -5.75
N GLY A 10 -10.72 2.37 -4.81
CA GLY A 10 -9.60 1.77 -4.09
C GLY A 10 -8.25 2.25 -4.60
N PHE A 11 -7.26 1.37 -4.55
CA PHE A 11 -5.87 1.71 -4.81
C PHE A 11 -5.53 1.76 -6.30
N CYS A 12 -4.64 2.67 -6.64
CA CYS A 12 -4.02 2.70 -7.96
C CYS A 12 -2.73 1.86 -7.95
N ALA A 13 -2.22 1.56 -9.14
CA ALA A 13 -0.99 0.77 -9.29
C ALA A 13 0.21 1.33 -8.52
N GLY A 14 0.27 2.66 -8.29
CA GLY A 14 1.32 3.30 -7.50
C GLY A 14 1.23 2.96 -6.01
N VAL A 15 0.03 3.01 -5.45
CA VAL A 15 -0.25 2.70 -4.04
C VAL A 15 0.04 1.23 -3.76
N ASP A 16 -0.46 0.32 -4.61
CA ASP A 16 -0.19 -1.11 -4.49
C ASP A 16 1.32 -1.40 -4.54
N ARG A 17 2.03 -0.81 -5.50
CA ARG A 17 3.48 -0.98 -5.64
C ARG A 17 4.25 -0.47 -4.42
N ALA A 18 3.86 0.67 -3.86
CA ALA A 18 4.53 1.26 -2.71
C ALA A 18 4.41 0.36 -1.48
N ILE A 19 3.22 -0.17 -1.22
CA ILE A 19 2.95 -1.10 -0.11
C ILE A 19 3.74 -2.41 -0.29
N GLU A 20 3.75 -2.98 -1.50
CA GLU A 20 4.43 -4.25 -1.77
C GLU A 20 5.96 -4.16 -1.63
N ILE A 21 6.57 -3.00 -1.94
CA ILE A 21 8.00 -2.78 -1.72
C ILE A 21 8.33 -2.85 -0.23
N VAL A 22 7.55 -2.17 0.61
CA VAL A 22 7.78 -2.15 2.07
C VAL A 22 7.66 -3.56 2.65
N LYS A 23 6.65 -4.34 2.23
CA LYS A 23 6.48 -5.73 2.66
C LYS A 23 7.66 -6.62 2.26
N LYS A 24 8.08 -6.57 0.98
CA LYS A 24 9.20 -7.38 0.49
C LYS A 24 10.49 -7.08 1.23
N VAL A 25 10.79 -5.79 1.43
CA VAL A 25 11.99 -5.40 2.19
C VAL A 25 11.91 -5.87 3.64
N LEU A 26 10.73 -5.80 4.26
CA LEU A 26 10.54 -6.32 5.62
C LEU A 26 10.76 -7.84 5.70
N GLU A 27 10.29 -8.59 4.72
CA GLU A 27 10.50 -10.05 4.62
C GLU A 27 11.98 -10.40 4.41
N GLU A 28 12.68 -9.68 3.52
CA GLU A 28 14.07 -9.96 3.17
C GLU A 28 15.08 -9.48 4.22
N LYS A 29 14.80 -8.35 4.89
CA LYS A 29 15.75 -7.67 5.78
C LYS A 29 15.36 -7.75 7.26
N GLY A 30 14.13 -8.12 7.58
CA GLY A 30 13.61 -8.04 8.93
C GLY A 30 13.44 -6.59 9.42
N SER A 31 13.04 -6.45 10.68
CA SER A 31 12.82 -5.14 11.32
C SER A 31 14.11 -4.63 12.00
N PRO A 32 14.38 -3.31 12.04
CA PRO A 32 13.56 -2.20 11.53
C PRO A 32 13.87 -1.81 10.07
N ILE A 33 12.83 -1.40 9.35
CA ILE A 33 12.93 -0.72 8.04
C ILE A 33 12.48 0.73 8.19
N TYR A 34 13.16 1.64 7.50
CA TYR A 34 12.88 3.08 7.58
C TYR A 34 12.24 3.56 6.28
N VAL A 35 11.08 4.20 6.40
CA VAL A 35 10.38 4.86 5.29
C VAL A 35 10.40 6.37 5.53
N LYS A 36 10.78 7.14 4.52
CA LYS A 36 10.76 8.61 4.60
C LYS A 36 9.33 9.09 4.39
N HIS A 37 8.72 9.65 5.45
CA HIS A 37 7.29 9.99 5.53
C HIS A 37 6.37 8.76 5.46
N GLU A 38 5.06 9.01 5.42
CA GLU A 38 4.04 8.00 5.19
C GLU A 38 4.12 7.50 3.74
N VAL A 39 3.94 6.19 3.56
CA VAL A 39 4.12 5.54 2.26
C VAL A 39 2.98 5.84 1.29
N VAL A 40 1.73 5.94 1.79
CA VAL A 40 0.50 6.23 1.03
C VAL A 40 -0.50 6.98 1.92
#